data_AF-A0A1L6I5B7-F1
#
_entry.id   AF-A0A1L6I5B7-F1
#
_cell.length_a   1.000
_cell.length_b   1.000
_cell.length_c   1.000
_cell.angle_alpha   90.00
_cell.angle_beta   90.00
_cell.angle_gamma   90.00
#
_symmetry.space_group_name_H-M   'P 1'
#
loop_
_entity.id
_entity.type
_entity.pdbx_description
1 polymer ?
#
loop_
_entity_poly.entity_id
_entity_poly.type
_entity_poly.pdbx_seq_one_letter_code
_entity_poly.pdbx_strand_id
1 'polypeptide(L)'
;MSEMMKALILDEHGDVDKLRVGEKPVPKAIAQHVVIRVRASSFNYHDVFTVRGMPGIKVPLPVVIGLDMAGEIVEVGDDVEGWQVGARVLVNPLNKKKGLMGEMLDGGMAEYCLVAADQLIAMPDEVSFEQAASLPVAYGTAHRMIVTHKTIKAGDRVVILGASGGVGTGCVVLAKMLGAEVVAAAGSADKAERLKELGADHVINYKEVDFSKWVIEKYGKPQRRNYEGGADVVINFTGGDTWVPSLRCIKRGGSLLVCGATAGHDPKEDLRYIWSFELRVIGSNSFYDDNLSALMELIRTKQISVQIDKVLPLEQAAEGLRMIRDREVLGKIVVTP
;
A
#
# COMPACT_ATOMS: atom_id res chain seq x y z
N MET A 1 -2.03 -33.57 -9.08
CA MET A 1 -2.11 -32.12 -9.40
C MET A 1 -1.40 -31.92 -10.73
N SER A 2 -1.80 -30.92 -11.53
CA SER A 2 -1.06 -30.55 -12.75
C SER A 2 0.40 -30.27 -12.40
N GLU A 3 1.36 -30.65 -13.26
CA GLU A 3 2.78 -30.28 -13.08
C GLU A 3 3.05 -28.81 -13.39
N MET A 4 2.11 -28.16 -14.10
CA MET A 4 2.15 -26.76 -14.49
C MET A 4 1.02 -25.97 -13.83
N MET A 5 1.29 -24.69 -13.56
CA MET A 5 0.34 -23.68 -13.11
C MET A 5 0.34 -22.47 -14.03
N LYS A 6 -0.77 -21.74 -14.07
CA LYS A 6 -0.84 -20.41 -14.68
C LYS A 6 -0.21 -19.35 -13.77
N ALA A 7 0.46 -18.40 -14.39
CA ALA A 7 1.04 -17.23 -13.74
C ALA A 7 1.11 -16.03 -14.69
N LEU A 8 1.12 -14.81 -14.13
CA LEU A 8 1.43 -13.57 -14.83
C LEU A 8 2.94 -13.36 -14.79
N ILE A 9 3.59 -13.55 -15.94
CA ILE A 9 5.03 -13.60 -16.09
C ILE A 9 5.52 -12.32 -16.78
N LEU A 10 6.61 -11.78 -16.24
CA LEU A 10 7.41 -10.72 -16.83
C LEU A 10 8.71 -11.36 -17.38
N ASP A 11 8.85 -11.43 -18.70
CA ASP A 11 10.05 -11.97 -19.36
C ASP A 11 11.14 -10.89 -19.59
N GLU A 12 10.72 -9.66 -19.83
CA GLU A 12 11.59 -8.50 -20.03
C GLU A 12 10.96 -7.23 -19.47
N HIS A 13 11.79 -6.25 -19.08
CA HIS A 13 11.30 -4.95 -18.63
C HIS A 13 10.66 -4.14 -19.76
N GLY A 14 9.66 -3.32 -19.41
CA GLY A 14 8.98 -2.43 -20.34
C GLY A 14 7.74 -1.80 -19.74
N ASP A 15 6.61 -1.87 -20.42
CA ASP A 15 5.31 -1.49 -19.86
C ASP A 15 4.45 -2.74 -19.61
N VAL A 16 3.20 -2.56 -19.19
CA VAL A 16 2.27 -3.65 -18.86
C VAL A 16 2.00 -4.61 -20.02
N ASP A 17 2.31 -4.22 -21.27
CA ASP A 17 2.24 -5.07 -22.46
C ASP A 17 3.33 -6.16 -22.49
N LYS A 18 4.37 -6.04 -21.66
CA LYS A 18 5.39 -7.08 -21.45
C LYS A 18 4.96 -8.20 -20.50
N LEU A 19 3.78 -8.05 -19.88
CA LEU A 19 3.20 -9.09 -19.05
C LEU A 19 2.39 -10.04 -19.91
N ARG A 20 2.57 -11.34 -19.66
CA ARG A 20 1.72 -12.38 -20.23
C ARG A 20 1.26 -13.36 -19.18
N VAL A 21 0.04 -13.85 -19.31
CA VAL A 21 -0.38 -15.04 -18.59
C VAL A 21 0.15 -16.26 -19.33
N GLY A 22 0.89 -17.11 -18.64
CA GLY A 22 1.48 -18.32 -19.21
C GLY A 22 1.66 -19.40 -18.16
N GLU A 23 2.28 -20.51 -18.55
CA GLU A 23 2.51 -21.63 -17.66
C GLU A 23 3.90 -21.59 -17.02
N LYS A 24 3.98 -21.97 -15.74
CA LYS A 24 5.21 -22.27 -14.99
C LYS A 24 5.05 -23.61 -14.28
N PRO A 25 6.13 -24.35 -13.98
CA PRO A 25 6.04 -25.52 -13.13
C PRO A 25 5.46 -25.17 -11.76
N VAL A 26 4.60 -26.03 -11.21
CA VAL A 26 4.16 -25.91 -9.81
C VAL A 26 5.39 -26.08 -8.92
N PRO A 27 5.68 -25.14 -8.01
CA PRO A 27 6.83 -25.28 -7.12
C PRO A 27 6.62 -26.47 -6.17
N LYS A 28 7.73 -27.06 -5.72
CA LYS A 28 7.74 -28.04 -4.63
C LYS A 28 8.26 -27.40 -3.36
N ALA A 29 7.76 -27.84 -2.22
CA ALA A 29 8.28 -27.34 -0.95
C ALA A 29 9.74 -27.80 -0.77
N ILE A 30 10.55 -26.89 -0.28
CA ILE A 30 11.95 -27.14 0.09
C ILE A 30 12.11 -26.82 1.57
N ALA A 31 13.26 -27.19 2.17
CA ALA A 31 13.53 -26.92 3.58
C ALA A 31 13.25 -25.45 3.95
N GLN A 32 12.58 -25.22 5.08
CA GLN A 32 12.12 -23.92 5.60
C GLN A 32 11.09 -23.18 4.72
N HIS A 33 10.51 -23.84 3.73
CA HIS A 33 9.51 -23.25 2.83
C HIS A 33 8.22 -24.06 2.78
N VAL A 34 7.15 -23.39 2.39
CA VAL A 34 5.86 -24.00 2.08
C VAL A 34 5.46 -23.65 0.65
N VAL A 35 4.60 -24.46 0.07
CA VAL A 35 3.85 -24.06 -1.13
C VAL A 35 2.46 -23.64 -0.69
N ILE A 36 2.06 -22.44 -1.08
CA ILE A 36 0.67 -21.98 -0.92
C ILE A 36 -0.04 -22.08 -2.26
N ARG A 37 -1.32 -22.49 -2.23
CA ARG A 37 -2.24 -22.20 -3.32
C ARG A 37 -2.79 -20.80 -3.09
N VAL A 38 -2.41 -19.88 -3.97
CA VAL A 38 -2.82 -18.48 -3.87
C VAL A 38 -4.33 -18.41 -4.06
N ARG A 39 -5.02 -17.71 -3.16
CA ARG A 39 -6.46 -17.46 -3.25
C ARG A 39 -6.73 -16.03 -3.72
N ALA A 40 -5.86 -15.10 -3.31
CA ALA A 40 -5.89 -13.73 -3.77
C ALA A 40 -4.49 -13.13 -3.78
N SER A 41 -4.23 -12.27 -4.74
CA SER A 41 -3.05 -11.41 -4.84
C SER A 41 -3.51 -9.98 -5.16
N SER A 42 -2.78 -8.96 -4.74
CA SER A 42 -3.19 -7.57 -5.04
C SER A 42 -2.06 -6.73 -5.62
N PHE A 43 -2.44 -5.83 -6.53
CA PHE A 43 -1.49 -4.92 -7.15
C PHE A 43 -1.21 -3.70 -6.28
N ASN A 44 0.03 -3.24 -6.39
CA ASN A 44 0.52 -1.97 -5.90
C ASN A 44 1.18 -1.20 -7.05
N TYR A 45 1.38 0.10 -6.85
CA TYR A 45 2.15 0.88 -7.82
C TYR A 45 3.61 0.41 -7.91
N HIS A 46 4.11 -0.31 -6.89
CA HIS A 46 5.40 -0.98 -6.93
C HIS A 46 5.50 -2.01 -8.07
N ASP A 47 4.43 -2.77 -8.35
CA ASP A 47 4.44 -3.73 -9.45
C ASP A 47 4.64 -3.05 -10.81
N VAL A 48 4.12 -1.82 -10.99
CA VAL A 48 4.41 -1.00 -12.17
C VAL A 48 5.89 -0.67 -12.27
N PHE A 49 6.54 -0.36 -11.15
CA PHE A 49 7.99 -0.10 -11.12
C PHE A 49 8.80 -1.36 -11.41
N THR A 50 8.40 -2.52 -10.88
CA THR A 50 9.03 -3.81 -11.20
C THR A 50 8.98 -4.09 -12.71
N VAL A 51 7.82 -3.90 -13.35
CA VAL A 51 7.66 -4.09 -14.80
C VAL A 51 8.56 -3.15 -15.58
N ARG A 52 8.62 -1.87 -15.21
CA ARG A 52 9.47 -0.86 -15.87
C ARG A 52 10.97 -1.06 -15.66
N GLY A 53 11.34 -1.75 -14.58
CA GLY A 53 12.71 -1.78 -14.09
C GLY A 53 13.02 -0.56 -13.22
N MET A 54 13.81 -0.79 -12.16
CA MET A 54 14.14 0.22 -11.17
C MET A 54 15.66 0.44 -11.11
N PRO A 55 16.14 1.70 -11.05
CA PRO A 55 17.56 1.97 -10.86
C PRO A 55 18.10 1.28 -9.60
N GLY A 56 19.21 0.55 -9.75
CA GLY A 56 19.88 -0.13 -8.64
C GLY A 56 19.29 -1.50 -8.26
N ILE A 57 18.19 -1.94 -8.87
CA ILE A 57 17.58 -3.25 -8.64
C ILE A 57 17.68 -4.09 -9.92
N LYS A 58 18.24 -5.29 -9.83
CA LYS A 58 18.32 -6.25 -10.93
C LYS A 58 17.33 -7.39 -10.69
N VAL A 59 16.15 -7.28 -11.30
CA VAL A 59 15.09 -8.30 -11.26
C VAL A 59 15.57 -9.58 -11.98
N PRO A 60 15.45 -10.78 -11.37
CA PRO A 60 15.83 -12.04 -11.98
C PRO A 60 14.72 -12.55 -12.92
N LEU A 61 14.71 -12.03 -14.14
CA LEU A 61 13.75 -12.41 -15.19
C LEU A 61 14.04 -13.83 -15.74
N PRO A 62 13.01 -14.61 -16.15
CA PRO A 62 11.59 -14.30 -16.05
C PRO A 62 11.05 -14.47 -14.62
N VAL A 63 10.22 -13.54 -14.18
CA VAL A 63 9.66 -13.51 -12.82
C VAL A 63 8.13 -13.44 -12.85
N VAL A 64 7.47 -14.10 -11.91
CA VAL A 64 6.05 -13.89 -11.61
C VAL A 64 5.92 -12.64 -10.76
N ILE A 65 5.10 -11.68 -11.16
CA ILE A 65 4.92 -10.42 -10.40
C ILE A 65 3.83 -10.54 -9.31
N GLY A 66 3.56 -9.45 -8.58
CA GLY A 66 2.57 -9.39 -7.51
C GLY A 66 3.19 -9.60 -6.13
N LEU A 67 3.36 -8.51 -5.40
CA LEU A 67 3.96 -8.54 -4.06
C LEU A 67 3.01 -9.20 -3.06
N ASP A 68 1.80 -8.66 -2.93
CA ASP A 68 0.90 -9.02 -1.85
C ASP A 68 0.11 -10.29 -2.21
N MET A 69 0.11 -11.28 -1.32
CA MET A 69 -0.66 -12.51 -1.55
C MET A 69 -1.18 -13.16 -0.26
N ALA A 70 -2.31 -13.83 -0.38
CA ALA A 70 -2.91 -14.63 0.65
C ALA A 70 -3.45 -15.94 0.05
N GLY A 71 -3.39 -17.02 0.83
CA GLY A 71 -3.78 -18.34 0.33
C GLY A 71 -3.79 -19.41 1.40
N GLU A 72 -3.79 -20.66 0.94
CA GLU A 72 -3.80 -21.84 1.79
C GLU A 72 -2.54 -22.66 1.56
N ILE A 73 -1.92 -23.13 2.64
CA ILE A 73 -0.77 -24.03 2.54
C ILE A 73 -1.21 -25.37 1.92
N VAL A 74 -0.55 -25.81 0.86
CA VAL A 74 -0.80 -27.10 0.21
C VAL A 74 0.35 -28.10 0.36
N GLU A 75 1.55 -27.62 0.66
CA GLU A 75 2.73 -28.45 0.89
C GLU A 75 3.65 -27.77 1.92
N VAL A 76 4.25 -28.57 2.81
CA VAL A 76 5.16 -28.09 3.85
C VAL A 76 6.49 -28.82 3.66
N GLY A 77 7.58 -28.07 3.56
CA GLY A 77 8.93 -28.63 3.42
C GLY A 77 9.54 -28.99 4.77
N ASP A 78 10.72 -29.60 4.71
CA ASP A 78 11.49 -29.97 5.90
C ASP A 78 11.81 -28.75 6.77
N ASP A 79 12.02 -28.95 8.07
CA ASP A 79 12.38 -27.88 9.04
C ASP A 79 11.39 -26.70 9.12
N VAL A 80 10.13 -26.91 8.71
CA VAL A 80 9.04 -25.96 8.94
C VAL A 80 8.26 -26.39 10.18
N GLU A 81 8.26 -25.52 11.19
CA GLU A 81 7.52 -25.72 12.43
C GLU A 81 6.32 -24.76 12.52
N GLY A 82 5.28 -25.16 13.24
CA GLY A 82 4.10 -24.31 13.52
C GLY A 82 3.11 -24.14 12.36
N TRP A 83 3.39 -24.74 11.19
CA TRP A 83 2.54 -24.67 10.01
C TRP A 83 2.11 -26.05 9.51
N GLN A 84 0.92 -26.11 8.93
CA GLN A 84 0.33 -27.34 8.42
C GLN A 84 -0.48 -27.08 7.15
N VAL A 85 -0.63 -28.12 6.32
CA VAL A 85 -1.48 -28.09 5.12
C VAL A 85 -2.92 -27.70 5.52
N GLY A 86 -3.53 -26.84 4.71
CA GLY A 86 -4.87 -26.27 4.92
C GLY A 86 -4.89 -24.98 5.75
N ALA A 87 -3.76 -24.58 6.36
CA ALA A 87 -3.70 -23.31 7.09
C ALA A 87 -3.87 -22.11 6.14
N ARG A 88 -4.70 -21.14 6.56
CA ARG A 88 -4.92 -19.87 5.85
C ARG A 88 -3.85 -18.86 6.26
N VAL A 89 -3.15 -18.31 5.27
CA VAL A 89 -1.98 -17.47 5.50
C VAL A 89 -1.96 -16.23 4.63
N LEU A 90 -1.56 -15.13 5.26
CA LEU A 90 -1.11 -13.91 4.60
C LEU A 90 0.41 -13.99 4.50
N VAL A 91 0.96 -13.60 3.36
CA VAL A 91 2.41 -13.55 3.17
C VAL A 91 2.90 -12.13 3.38
N ASN A 92 3.88 -11.95 4.28
CA ASN A 92 4.71 -10.75 4.26
C ASN A 92 5.60 -10.80 3.00
N PRO A 93 5.43 -9.88 2.03
CA PRO A 93 6.17 -9.93 0.78
C PRO A 93 7.68 -9.70 0.94
N LEU A 94 8.17 -9.25 2.10
CA LEU A 94 9.60 -9.11 2.34
C LEU A 94 10.23 -10.45 2.75
N ASN A 95 10.98 -11.06 1.85
CA ASN A 95 11.91 -12.11 2.20
C ASN A 95 13.22 -11.50 2.73
N LYS A 96 13.55 -11.74 4.00
CA LYS A 96 14.70 -11.13 4.69
C LYS A 96 16.06 -11.43 4.04
N LYS A 97 16.16 -12.50 3.25
CA LYS A 97 17.41 -12.94 2.60
C LYS A 97 17.50 -12.54 1.13
N LYS A 98 16.38 -12.30 0.46
CA LYS A 98 16.31 -12.18 -1.00
C LYS A 98 15.70 -10.87 -1.49
N GLY A 99 14.87 -10.20 -0.69
CA GLY A 99 14.14 -8.99 -1.09
C GLY A 99 12.64 -9.27 -1.24
N LEU A 100 11.97 -8.46 -2.06
CA LEU A 100 10.51 -8.53 -2.19
C LEU A 100 10.07 -9.70 -3.10
N MET A 101 9.01 -10.41 -2.68
CA MET A 101 8.24 -11.31 -3.53
C MET A 101 7.66 -10.54 -4.71
N GLY A 102 7.60 -11.15 -5.89
CA GLY A 102 7.14 -10.46 -7.11
C GLY A 102 8.16 -9.48 -7.70
N GLU A 103 9.37 -9.39 -7.13
CA GLU A 103 10.49 -8.58 -7.63
C GLU A 103 11.79 -9.39 -7.67
N MET A 104 12.22 -9.94 -6.53
CA MET A 104 13.47 -10.71 -6.41
C MET A 104 13.23 -12.22 -6.37
N LEU A 105 11.97 -12.61 -6.25
CA LEU A 105 11.43 -13.96 -6.18
C LEU A 105 10.10 -13.97 -6.91
N ASP A 106 9.62 -15.14 -7.33
CA ASP A 106 8.27 -15.27 -7.89
C ASP A 106 7.21 -14.79 -6.87
N GLY A 107 6.26 -14.01 -7.35
CA GLY A 107 5.20 -13.38 -6.58
C GLY A 107 3.88 -14.14 -6.58
N GLY A 108 2.82 -13.42 -6.21
CA GLY A 108 1.48 -13.95 -5.97
C GLY A 108 0.56 -13.95 -7.18
N MET A 109 0.94 -13.38 -8.33
CA MET A 109 0.11 -13.46 -9.54
C MET A 109 0.27 -14.82 -10.23
N ALA A 110 0.03 -15.91 -9.49
CA ALA A 110 0.10 -17.30 -9.93
C ALA A 110 -0.84 -18.17 -9.10
N GLU A 111 -1.20 -19.35 -9.60
CA GLU A 111 -2.06 -20.30 -8.84
C GLU A 111 -1.37 -20.84 -7.58
N TYR A 112 -0.03 -20.97 -7.60
CA TYR A 112 0.78 -21.41 -6.46
C TYR A 112 2.04 -20.56 -6.30
N CYS A 113 2.54 -20.46 -5.07
CA CYS A 113 3.77 -19.74 -4.76
C CYS A 113 4.59 -20.47 -3.70
N LEU A 114 5.93 -20.48 -3.86
CA LEU A 114 6.87 -20.98 -2.87
C LEU A 114 7.23 -19.85 -1.91
N VAL A 115 7.01 -20.05 -0.61
CA VAL A 115 7.14 -19.00 0.39
C VAL A 115 7.97 -19.50 1.57
N ALA A 116 8.89 -18.69 2.08
CA ALA A 116 9.61 -19.04 3.30
C ALA A 116 8.65 -19.03 4.49
N ALA A 117 8.76 -20.01 5.39
CA ALA A 117 7.85 -20.15 6.52
C ALA A 117 7.86 -18.94 7.47
N ASP A 118 8.97 -18.19 7.52
CA ASP A 118 9.12 -16.98 8.34
C ASP A 118 8.49 -15.71 7.74
N GLN A 119 7.89 -15.82 6.54
CA GLN A 119 7.06 -14.78 5.93
C GLN A 119 5.56 -14.97 6.20
N LEU A 120 5.16 -16.12 6.75
CA LEU A 120 3.76 -16.48 6.91
C LEU A 120 3.17 -15.81 8.16
N ILE A 121 1.97 -15.27 8.00
CA ILE A 121 1.17 -14.68 9.07
C ILE A 121 -0.18 -15.39 9.07
N ALA A 122 -0.61 -15.87 10.23
CA ALA A 122 -1.87 -16.60 10.37
C ALA A 122 -3.06 -15.67 10.09
N MET A 123 -4.01 -16.15 9.30
CA MET A 123 -5.22 -15.39 8.99
C MET A 123 -6.37 -15.83 9.89
N PRO A 124 -7.11 -14.89 10.52
CA PRO A 124 -8.40 -15.18 11.12
C PRO A 124 -9.42 -15.64 10.08
N ASP A 125 -10.35 -16.50 10.46
CA ASP A 125 -11.30 -17.08 9.53
C ASP A 125 -12.26 -16.05 8.92
N GLU A 126 -12.56 -14.99 9.67
CA GLU A 126 -13.46 -13.91 9.27
C GLU A 126 -12.84 -12.92 8.28
N VAL A 127 -11.52 -12.97 8.06
CA VAL A 127 -10.84 -12.11 7.09
C VAL A 127 -10.76 -12.85 5.75
N SER A 128 -11.34 -12.25 4.70
CA SER A 128 -11.28 -12.84 3.36
C SER A 128 -9.87 -12.80 2.78
N PHE A 129 -9.57 -13.67 1.81
CA PHE A 129 -8.26 -13.65 1.15
C PHE A 129 -8.03 -12.34 0.38
N GLU A 130 -9.06 -11.79 -0.25
CA GLU A 130 -8.99 -10.52 -0.97
C GLU A 130 -8.70 -9.35 -0.04
N GLN A 131 -9.31 -9.36 1.15
CA GLN A 131 -9.03 -8.37 2.20
C GLN A 131 -7.59 -8.51 2.69
N ALA A 132 -7.15 -9.72 3.06
CA ALA A 132 -5.80 -9.96 3.57
C ALA A 132 -4.72 -9.63 2.53
N ALA A 133 -4.87 -10.09 1.28
CA ALA A 133 -3.95 -9.80 0.19
C ALA A 133 -3.91 -8.31 -0.18
N SER A 134 -4.87 -7.51 0.26
CA SER A 134 -4.87 -6.05 0.04
C SER A 134 -4.13 -5.28 1.14
N LEU A 135 -3.68 -5.94 2.21
CA LEU A 135 -3.08 -5.30 3.38
C LEU A 135 -1.61 -4.93 3.23
N PRO A 136 -0.68 -5.81 2.81
CA PRO A 136 0.73 -5.67 3.16
C PRO A 136 1.33 -4.34 2.73
N VAL A 137 1.51 -4.11 1.43
CA VAL A 137 2.16 -2.89 0.95
C VAL A 137 1.33 -1.64 1.23
N ALA A 138 0.01 -1.68 1.01
CA ALA A 138 -0.83 -0.50 1.12
C ALA A 138 -1.16 -0.14 2.58
N TYR A 139 -1.95 -0.98 3.24
CA TYR A 139 -2.46 -0.71 4.58
C TYR A 139 -1.39 -0.91 5.65
N GLY A 140 -0.46 -1.84 5.47
CA GLY A 140 0.70 -2.02 6.36
C GLY A 140 1.54 -0.75 6.43
N THR A 141 1.84 -0.14 5.27
CA THR A 141 2.56 1.14 5.22
C THR A 141 1.78 2.27 5.88
N ALA A 142 0.47 2.37 5.64
CA ALA A 142 -0.39 3.36 6.28
C ALA A 142 -0.44 3.16 7.81
N HIS A 143 -0.63 1.92 8.28
CA HIS A 143 -0.62 1.57 9.69
C HIS A 143 0.70 1.93 10.35
N ARG A 144 1.83 1.63 9.69
CA ARG A 144 3.14 1.99 10.24
C ARG A 144 3.32 3.49 10.36
N MET A 145 2.99 4.24 9.29
CA MET A 145 3.05 5.71 9.29
C MET A 145 2.22 6.32 10.41
N ILE A 146 1.01 5.81 10.63
CA ILE A 146 -0.01 6.43 11.47
C ILE A 146 0.03 5.88 12.91
N VAL A 147 -0.16 4.57 13.05
CA VAL A 147 -0.40 3.89 14.32
C VAL A 147 0.92 3.54 14.99
N THR A 148 1.82 2.85 14.29
CA THR A 148 3.11 2.40 14.87
C THR A 148 3.98 3.60 15.27
N HIS A 149 4.04 4.62 14.43
CA HIS A 149 4.77 5.86 14.73
C HIS A 149 3.99 6.85 15.60
N LYS A 150 2.72 6.55 15.96
CA LYS A 150 1.85 7.38 16.82
C LYS A 150 1.80 8.83 16.36
N THR A 151 1.56 9.02 15.06
CA THR A 151 1.65 10.34 14.42
C THR A 151 0.32 11.09 14.38
N ILE A 152 -0.80 10.40 14.62
CA ILE A 152 -2.15 10.95 14.65
C ILE A 152 -2.82 10.64 15.99
N LYS A 153 -3.58 11.60 16.51
CA LYS A 153 -4.47 11.45 17.67
C LYS A 153 -5.86 12.01 17.36
N ALA A 154 -6.82 11.68 18.22
CA ALA A 154 -8.18 12.20 18.12
C ALA A 154 -8.19 13.74 18.10
N GLY A 155 -8.98 14.31 17.18
CA GLY A 155 -9.11 15.75 16.96
C GLY A 155 -8.04 16.37 16.06
N ASP A 156 -7.00 15.63 15.64
CA ASP A 156 -6.03 16.15 14.66
C ASP A 156 -6.70 16.40 13.30
N ARG A 157 -6.27 17.47 12.63
CA ARG A 157 -6.60 17.76 11.23
C ARG A 157 -5.56 17.11 10.33
N VAL A 158 -5.98 16.12 9.56
CA VAL A 158 -5.10 15.26 8.75
C VAL A 158 -5.39 15.47 7.28
N VAL A 159 -4.40 15.95 6.53
CA VAL A 159 -4.50 16.13 5.07
C VAL A 159 -3.78 14.98 4.38
N ILE A 160 -4.45 14.28 3.47
CA ILE A 160 -3.91 13.10 2.79
C ILE A 160 -3.85 13.40 1.28
N LEU A 161 -2.63 13.43 0.73
CA LEU A 161 -2.43 13.54 -0.71
C LEU A 161 -2.43 12.15 -1.37
N GLY A 162 -2.92 12.07 -2.61
CA GLY A 162 -3.05 10.78 -3.30
C GLY A 162 -4.03 9.84 -2.60
N ALA A 163 -5.05 10.39 -1.93
CA ALA A 163 -5.91 9.66 -1.00
C ALA A 163 -6.72 8.52 -1.65
N SER A 164 -6.93 8.57 -2.96
CA SER A 164 -7.65 7.52 -3.71
C SER A 164 -6.79 6.28 -4.02
N GLY A 165 -5.47 6.32 -3.83
CA GLY A 165 -4.61 5.15 -4.03
C GLY A 165 -4.69 4.14 -2.87
N GLY A 166 -4.04 2.98 -3.01
CA GLY A 166 -4.03 1.95 -1.97
C GLY A 166 -3.59 2.45 -0.59
N VAL A 167 -2.39 3.05 -0.48
CA VAL A 167 -1.91 3.63 0.79
C VAL A 167 -2.81 4.77 1.26
N GLY A 168 -3.28 5.62 0.33
CA GLY A 168 -4.16 6.75 0.64
C GLY A 168 -5.48 6.34 1.29
N THR A 169 -6.15 5.33 0.74
CA THR A 169 -7.41 4.81 1.31
C THR A 169 -7.18 4.19 2.68
N GLY A 170 -6.06 3.47 2.88
CA GLY A 170 -5.65 2.99 4.19
C GLY A 170 -5.43 4.12 5.20
N CYS A 171 -4.79 5.22 4.77
CA CYS A 171 -4.61 6.40 5.62
C CYS A 171 -5.93 7.07 6.00
N VAL A 172 -6.89 7.19 5.08
CA VAL A 172 -8.21 7.77 5.35
C VAL A 172 -8.92 6.95 6.43
N VAL A 173 -9.04 5.65 6.22
CA VAL A 173 -9.77 4.75 7.14
C VAL A 173 -9.12 4.73 8.52
N LEU A 174 -7.79 4.62 8.61
CA LEU A 174 -7.08 4.59 9.88
C LEU A 174 -7.12 5.94 10.61
N ALA A 175 -6.98 7.07 9.91
CA ALA A 175 -7.09 8.39 10.52
C ALA A 175 -8.50 8.63 11.08
N LYS A 176 -9.55 8.23 10.35
CA LYS A 176 -10.93 8.31 10.84
C LYS A 176 -11.18 7.41 12.05
N MET A 177 -10.67 6.18 12.04
CA MET A 177 -10.73 5.28 13.19
C MET A 177 -10.09 5.89 14.45
N LEU A 178 -9.01 6.65 14.29
CA LEU A 178 -8.34 7.36 15.40
C LEU A 178 -9.03 8.66 15.84
N GLY A 179 -10.18 9.01 15.23
CA GLY A 179 -10.96 10.20 15.58
C GLY A 179 -10.40 11.51 15.01
N ALA A 180 -9.62 11.45 13.93
CA ALA A 180 -9.14 12.64 13.23
C ALA A 180 -10.22 13.26 12.31
N GLU A 181 -10.07 14.55 12.04
CA GLU A 181 -10.74 15.23 10.92
C GLU A 181 -9.87 15.06 9.67
N VAL A 182 -10.40 14.42 8.62
CA VAL A 182 -9.66 14.03 7.44
C VAL A 182 -10.04 14.87 6.24
N VAL A 183 -9.01 15.43 5.59
CA VAL A 183 -9.08 16.12 4.30
C VAL A 183 -8.40 15.26 3.26
N ALA A 184 -9.17 14.68 2.34
CA ALA A 184 -8.65 13.77 1.32
C ALA A 184 -8.51 14.46 -0.06
N ALA A 185 -7.30 14.49 -0.61
CA ALA A 185 -7.05 15.07 -1.93
C ALA A 185 -6.98 14.00 -3.03
N ALA A 186 -7.77 14.18 -4.09
CA ALA A 186 -7.84 13.29 -5.25
C ALA A 186 -7.89 14.08 -6.58
N GLY A 187 -7.70 13.37 -7.69
CA GLY A 187 -7.55 13.97 -9.02
C GLY A 187 -8.80 13.97 -9.90
N SER A 188 -9.97 13.62 -9.35
CA SER A 188 -11.27 13.67 -10.03
C SER A 188 -12.42 13.79 -9.01
N ALA A 189 -13.56 14.30 -9.48
CA ALA A 189 -14.77 14.44 -8.68
C ALA A 189 -15.31 13.09 -8.18
N ASP A 190 -15.38 12.08 -9.05
CA ASP A 190 -15.87 10.73 -8.67
C ASP A 190 -15.04 10.11 -7.55
N LYS A 191 -13.71 10.29 -7.57
CA LYS A 191 -12.84 9.80 -6.51
C LYS A 191 -13.01 10.59 -5.22
N ALA A 192 -13.26 11.89 -5.33
CA ALA A 192 -13.54 12.74 -4.18
C ALA A 192 -14.85 12.32 -3.49
N GLU A 193 -15.93 12.07 -4.22
CA GLU A 193 -17.18 11.57 -3.66
C GLU A 193 -17.00 10.23 -2.95
N ARG A 194 -16.34 9.26 -3.60
CA ARG A 194 -16.04 7.97 -2.97
C ARG A 194 -15.17 8.12 -1.71
N LEU A 195 -14.23 9.05 -1.67
CA LEU A 195 -13.44 9.32 -0.45
C LEU A 195 -14.28 9.87 0.71
N LYS A 196 -15.35 10.62 0.44
CA LYS A 196 -16.33 11.00 1.48
C LYS A 196 -17.07 9.80 2.02
N GLU A 197 -17.47 8.87 1.14
CA GLU A 197 -18.12 7.61 1.56
C GLU A 197 -17.20 6.76 2.45
N LEU A 198 -15.88 6.86 2.27
CA LEU A 198 -14.87 6.25 3.14
C LEU A 198 -14.69 6.96 4.49
N GLY A 199 -15.38 8.07 4.70
CA GLY A 199 -15.37 8.82 5.94
C GLY A 199 -14.52 10.09 5.93
N ALA A 200 -13.94 10.51 4.80
CA ALA A 200 -13.27 11.82 4.74
C ALA A 200 -14.28 12.95 5.01
N ASP A 201 -13.95 13.86 5.94
CA ASP A 201 -14.82 14.99 6.30
C ASP A 201 -14.83 16.06 5.20
N HIS A 202 -13.68 16.23 4.53
CA HIS A 202 -13.54 17.13 3.39
C HIS A 202 -12.76 16.45 2.27
N VAL A 203 -13.03 16.89 1.04
CA VAL A 203 -12.34 16.39 -0.15
C VAL A 203 -11.94 17.54 -1.05
N ILE A 204 -10.78 17.37 -1.69
CA ILE A 204 -10.18 18.38 -2.57
C ILE A 204 -9.88 17.72 -3.91
N ASN A 205 -10.43 18.27 -4.99
CA ASN A 205 -9.92 17.98 -6.32
C ASN A 205 -8.67 18.84 -6.56
N TYR A 206 -7.49 18.26 -6.42
CA TYR A 206 -6.23 19.00 -6.49
C TYR A 206 -5.91 19.54 -7.90
N LYS A 207 -6.66 19.13 -8.93
CA LYS A 207 -6.54 19.70 -10.28
C LYS A 207 -7.26 21.05 -10.43
N GLU A 208 -8.23 21.32 -9.56
CA GLU A 208 -9.05 22.53 -9.58
C GLU A 208 -8.64 23.50 -8.47
N VAL A 209 -8.25 22.97 -7.32
CA VAL A 209 -7.95 23.73 -6.11
C VAL A 209 -6.57 23.37 -5.58
N ASP A 210 -5.76 24.39 -5.29
CA ASP A 210 -4.50 24.22 -4.56
C ASP A 210 -4.82 23.77 -3.12
N PHE A 211 -4.45 22.53 -2.80
CA PHE A 211 -4.77 21.93 -1.51
C PHE A 211 -4.20 22.74 -0.33
N SER A 212 -3.02 23.34 -0.48
CA SER A 212 -2.38 24.09 0.61
C SER A 212 -3.15 25.37 0.90
N LYS A 213 -3.64 26.04 -0.15
CA LYS A 213 -4.50 27.22 -0.02
C LYS A 213 -5.84 26.88 0.60
N TRP A 214 -6.45 25.78 0.17
CA TRP A 214 -7.72 25.30 0.75
C TRP A 214 -7.57 25.04 2.26
N VAL A 215 -6.49 24.36 2.68
CA VAL A 215 -6.22 24.08 4.09
C VAL A 215 -6.05 25.38 4.89
N ILE A 216 -5.35 26.37 4.33
CA ILE A 216 -5.15 27.67 4.96
C ILE A 216 -6.47 28.47 5.05
N GLU A 217 -7.30 28.41 4.02
CA GLU A 217 -8.61 29.06 4.01
C GLU A 217 -9.55 28.43 5.04
N LYS A 218 -9.58 27.10 5.11
CA LYS A 218 -10.45 26.35 6.01
C LYS A 218 -10.03 26.48 7.49
N TYR A 219 -8.75 26.34 7.77
CA TYR A 219 -8.24 26.21 9.14
C TYR A 219 -7.45 27.43 9.63
N GLY A 220 -7.30 28.46 8.79
CA GLY A 220 -6.48 29.63 9.07
C GLY A 220 -5.01 29.42 8.70
N LYS A 221 -4.30 30.54 8.49
CA LYS A 221 -2.88 30.53 8.16
C LYS A 221 -2.04 30.08 9.36
N PRO A 222 -1.11 29.10 9.22
CA PRO A 222 -0.19 28.72 10.28
C PRO A 222 0.54 29.91 10.88
N GLN A 223 0.60 29.96 12.20
CA GLN A 223 1.26 31.03 12.95
C GLN A 223 2.60 30.57 13.54
N ARG A 224 3.57 31.49 13.65
CA ARG A 224 4.87 31.19 14.28
C ARG A 224 4.86 31.40 15.80
N ARG A 225 3.95 32.23 16.30
CA ARG A 225 3.92 32.67 17.71
C ARG A 225 2.91 31.92 18.58
N ASN A 226 2.11 31.03 17.98
CA ASN A 226 1.20 30.13 18.66
C ASN A 226 1.05 28.83 17.83
N TYR A 227 0.18 27.92 18.27
CA TYR A 227 -0.05 26.62 17.64
C TYR A 227 -1.37 26.56 16.85
N GLU A 228 -1.91 27.71 16.45
CA GLU A 228 -3.15 27.83 15.68
C GLU A 228 -2.87 27.90 14.17
N GLY A 229 -3.90 27.57 13.37
CA GLY A 229 -3.85 27.63 11.91
C GLY A 229 -3.26 26.38 11.26
N GLY A 230 -3.81 25.99 10.10
CA GLY A 230 -3.34 24.84 9.31
C GLY A 230 -3.73 23.47 9.85
N ALA A 231 -3.10 22.44 9.27
CA ALA A 231 -3.26 21.04 9.60
C ALA A 231 -2.27 20.58 10.69
N ASP A 232 -2.65 19.60 11.49
CA ASP A 232 -1.77 18.95 12.47
C ASP A 232 -0.82 17.96 11.77
N VAL A 233 -1.33 17.24 10.77
CA VAL A 233 -0.58 16.25 10.01
C VAL A 233 -0.89 16.37 8.52
N VAL A 234 0.15 16.34 7.68
CA VAL A 234 0.02 16.13 6.24
C VAL A 234 0.71 14.81 5.88
N ILE A 235 0.03 13.97 5.12
CA ILE A 235 0.58 12.72 4.59
C ILE A 235 0.83 12.91 3.09
N ASN A 236 2.10 12.89 2.71
CA ASN A 236 2.55 13.10 1.33
C ASN A 236 3.57 12.04 0.94
N PHE A 237 3.11 11.05 0.18
CA PHE A 237 3.94 10.04 -0.48
C PHE A 237 4.01 10.23 -2.00
N THR A 238 3.56 11.40 -2.48
CA THR A 238 3.71 11.80 -3.89
C THR A 238 5.01 12.55 -4.14
N GLY A 239 5.44 13.43 -3.23
CA GLY A 239 6.65 14.24 -3.40
C GLY A 239 6.51 15.29 -4.52
N GLY A 240 7.62 15.63 -5.17
CA GLY A 240 7.69 16.64 -6.23
C GLY A 240 7.14 18.01 -5.81
N ASP A 241 6.39 18.65 -6.69
CA ASP A 241 5.87 20.02 -6.50
C ASP A 241 4.89 20.17 -5.32
N THR A 242 4.37 19.06 -4.79
CA THR A 242 3.48 19.07 -3.62
C THR A 242 4.22 19.20 -2.29
N TRP A 243 5.55 19.04 -2.28
CA TRP A 243 6.36 19.01 -1.07
C TRP A 243 6.30 20.33 -0.29
N VAL A 244 6.74 21.44 -0.88
CA VAL A 244 6.73 22.76 -0.22
C VAL A 244 5.31 23.24 0.11
N PRO A 245 4.29 23.08 -0.77
CA PRO A 245 2.89 23.35 -0.40
C PRO A 245 2.42 22.55 0.83
N SER A 246 2.89 21.32 1.02
CA SER A 246 2.59 20.54 2.23
C SER A 246 3.16 21.23 3.47
N LEU A 247 4.42 21.66 3.44
CA LEU A 247 5.04 22.37 4.57
C LEU A 247 4.35 23.70 4.91
N ARG A 248 3.81 24.39 3.89
CA ARG A 248 3.15 25.69 4.04
C ARG A 248 1.84 25.65 4.81
N CYS A 249 1.15 24.52 4.82
CA CYS A 249 -0.18 24.40 5.42
C CYS A 249 -0.18 23.61 6.74
N ILE A 250 0.99 23.21 7.26
CA ILE A 250 1.12 22.56 8.56
C ILE A 250 1.26 23.62 9.67
N LYS A 251 0.56 23.41 10.78
CA LYS A 251 0.67 24.24 11.98
C LYS A 251 2.07 24.18 12.59
N ARG A 252 2.39 25.13 13.47
CA ARG A 252 3.60 25.01 14.31
C ARG A 252 3.58 23.71 15.12
N GLY A 253 4.67 22.96 15.10
CA GLY A 253 4.83 21.66 15.78
C GLY A 253 4.13 20.48 15.08
N GLY A 254 3.48 20.70 13.94
CA GLY A 254 2.82 19.65 13.16
C GLY A 254 3.80 18.78 12.38
N SER A 255 3.27 17.75 11.72
CA SER A 255 4.09 16.72 11.06
C SER A 255 3.79 16.55 9.57
N LEU A 256 4.83 16.32 8.77
CA LEU A 256 4.76 15.81 7.40
C LEU A 256 5.21 14.35 7.40
N LEU A 257 4.32 13.43 7.01
CA LEU A 257 4.61 12.00 6.89
C LEU A 257 4.90 11.64 5.44
N VAL A 258 5.97 10.86 5.21
CA VAL A 258 6.41 10.44 3.87
C VAL A 258 6.85 8.98 3.85
N CYS A 259 6.40 8.23 2.84
CA CYS A 259 6.79 6.83 2.61
C CYS A 259 7.09 6.50 1.14
N GLY A 260 7.15 7.53 0.28
CA GLY A 260 7.30 7.35 -1.16
C GLY A 260 7.36 8.71 -1.87
N ALA A 261 7.61 8.67 -3.18
CA ALA A 261 7.81 9.87 -3.98
C ALA A 261 7.35 9.68 -5.44
N THR A 262 6.11 9.22 -5.65
CA THR A 262 5.63 8.79 -6.98
C THR A 262 5.57 9.89 -8.05
N ALA A 263 5.57 11.17 -7.65
CA ALA A 263 5.58 12.33 -8.54
C ALA A 263 6.96 13.02 -8.64
N GLY A 264 7.94 12.64 -7.81
CA GLY A 264 9.30 13.17 -7.86
C GLY A 264 10.03 13.04 -6.52
N HIS A 265 11.26 12.50 -6.56
CA HIS A 265 12.06 12.16 -5.38
C HIS A 265 13.01 13.27 -4.89
N ASP A 266 13.23 14.32 -5.68
CA ASP A 266 14.17 15.42 -5.37
C ASP A 266 13.46 16.78 -5.42
N PRO A 267 12.52 17.05 -4.48
CA PRO A 267 11.87 18.35 -4.43
C PRO A 267 12.80 19.43 -3.89
N LYS A 268 12.68 20.65 -4.42
CA LYS A 268 13.36 21.82 -3.83
C LYS A 268 12.78 22.13 -2.46
N GLU A 269 13.62 22.11 -1.42
CA GLU A 269 13.23 22.38 -0.03
C GLU A 269 13.35 23.87 0.36
N ASP A 270 12.50 24.32 1.28
CA ASP A 270 12.58 25.59 2.00
C ASP A 270 12.62 25.36 3.52
N LEU A 271 13.84 25.19 4.04
CA LEU A 271 14.15 24.92 5.45
C LEU A 271 13.55 25.96 6.42
N ARG A 272 13.17 27.14 5.93
CA ARG A 272 12.56 28.18 6.76
C ARG A 272 11.22 27.74 7.34
N TYR A 273 10.47 26.86 6.67
CA TYR A 273 9.26 26.29 7.24
C TYR A 273 9.62 25.34 8.39
N ILE A 274 10.57 24.43 8.17
CA ILE A 274 10.96 23.41 9.15
C ILE A 274 11.39 24.03 10.47
N TRP A 275 12.38 24.93 10.48
CA TRP A 275 12.89 25.49 11.75
C TRP A 275 11.99 26.57 12.36
N SER A 276 11.23 27.36 11.56
CA SER A 276 10.43 28.47 12.11
C SER A 276 9.08 28.02 12.65
N PHE A 277 8.57 26.89 12.16
CA PHE A 277 7.33 26.27 12.62
C PHE A 277 7.62 24.96 13.37
N GLU A 278 8.90 24.61 13.61
CA GLU A 278 9.30 23.40 14.33
C GLU A 278 8.62 22.15 13.76
N LEU A 279 8.53 22.07 12.42
CA LEU A 279 7.86 20.98 11.73
C LEU A 279 8.64 19.68 11.88
N ARG A 280 7.92 18.58 12.02
CA ARG A 280 8.50 17.23 12.05
C ARG A 280 8.33 16.57 10.69
N VAL A 281 9.42 16.26 9.99
CA VAL A 281 9.39 15.44 8.77
C VAL A 281 9.72 14.00 9.16
N ILE A 282 8.76 13.09 8.97
CA ILE A 282 8.83 11.71 9.49
C ILE A 282 8.77 10.74 8.31
N GLY A 283 9.88 10.05 8.07
CA GLY A 283 9.96 8.95 7.11
C GLY A 283 9.40 7.65 7.69
N SER A 284 8.69 6.90 6.87
CA SER A 284 8.26 5.52 7.15
C SER A 284 8.50 4.68 5.92
N ASN A 285 8.95 3.43 6.08
CA ASN A 285 9.22 2.54 4.97
C ASN A 285 8.66 1.16 5.27
N SER A 286 7.89 0.57 4.37
CA SER A 286 7.31 -0.77 4.54
C SER A 286 6.47 -0.91 5.83
N PHE A 287 6.48 -2.09 6.45
CA PHE A 287 5.63 -2.52 7.57
C PHE A 287 6.27 -3.72 8.28
N TYR A 288 5.69 -4.12 9.41
CA TYR A 288 6.08 -5.32 10.18
C TYR A 288 4.91 -6.30 10.28
N ASP A 289 5.20 -7.55 10.66
CA ASP A 289 4.19 -8.60 10.83
C ASP A 289 3.10 -8.20 11.84
N ASP A 290 3.48 -7.49 12.91
CA ASP A 290 2.55 -6.94 13.89
C ASP A 290 1.58 -5.92 13.29
N ASN A 291 2.00 -5.18 12.26
CA ASN A 291 1.11 -4.23 11.58
C ASN A 291 0.05 -4.97 10.77
N LEU A 292 0.44 -6.05 10.10
CA LEU A 292 -0.48 -6.86 9.31
C LEU A 292 -1.45 -7.65 10.19
N SER A 293 -0.94 -8.21 11.29
CA SER A 293 -1.76 -8.89 12.29
C SER A 293 -2.77 -7.94 12.93
N ALA A 294 -2.35 -6.72 13.30
CA ALA A 294 -3.25 -5.69 13.81
C ALA A 294 -4.32 -5.28 12.79
N LEU A 295 -3.96 -5.11 11.51
CA LEU A 295 -4.92 -4.79 10.46
C LEU A 295 -5.95 -5.91 10.25
N MET A 296 -5.52 -7.17 10.25
CA MET A 296 -6.44 -8.30 10.17
C MET A 296 -7.39 -8.34 11.38
N GLU A 297 -6.90 -8.03 12.58
CA GLU A 297 -7.73 -7.93 13.78
C GLU A 297 -8.76 -6.80 13.69
N LEU A 298 -8.38 -5.63 13.16
CA LEU A 298 -9.30 -4.52 12.92
C LEU A 298 -10.40 -4.89 11.91
N ILE A 299 -10.09 -5.71 10.90
CA ILE A 299 -11.08 -6.22 9.95
C ILE A 299 -11.99 -7.26 10.63
N ARG A 300 -11.39 -8.21 11.36
CA ARG A 300 -12.10 -9.26 12.10
C ARG A 300 -13.14 -8.66 13.05
N THR A 301 -12.78 -7.58 13.73
CA THR A 301 -13.64 -6.83 14.65
C THR A 301 -14.51 -5.77 13.97
N LYS A 302 -14.48 -5.68 12.64
CA LYS A 302 -15.26 -4.75 11.80
C LYS A 302 -15.04 -3.27 12.10
N GLN A 303 -13.87 -2.93 12.66
CA GLN A 303 -13.48 -1.55 12.92
C GLN A 303 -13.02 -0.82 11.65
N ILE A 304 -12.50 -1.57 10.67
CA ILE A 304 -12.12 -1.04 9.37
C ILE A 304 -12.62 -1.95 8.24
N SER A 305 -12.76 -1.38 7.04
CA SER A 305 -13.00 -2.12 5.80
C SER A 305 -11.94 -1.77 4.76
N VAL A 306 -11.42 -2.78 4.07
CA VAL A 306 -10.46 -2.58 2.98
C VAL A 306 -11.20 -2.17 1.72
N GLN A 307 -10.68 -1.15 1.04
CA GLN A 307 -11.25 -0.63 -0.20
C GLN A 307 -10.67 -1.35 -1.41
N ILE A 308 -11.45 -2.30 -1.92
CA ILE A 308 -11.17 -3.08 -3.12
C ILE A 308 -12.07 -2.55 -4.23
N ASP A 309 -11.46 -2.06 -5.31
CA ASP A 309 -12.19 -1.48 -6.44
C ASP A 309 -12.72 -2.57 -7.38
N LYS A 310 -11.88 -3.56 -7.65
CA LYS A 310 -12.18 -4.69 -8.53
C LYS A 310 -11.46 -5.94 -8.06
N VAL A 311 -12.14 -7.06 -8.26
CA VAL A 311 -11.57 -8.41 -8.20
C VAL A 311 -11.59 -8.94 -9.62
N LEU A 312 -10.44 -9.35 -10.14
CA LEU A 312 -10.25 -9.81 -11.51
C LEU A 312 -9.72 -11.25 -11.54
N PRO A 313 -10.03 -12.04 -12.58
CA PRO A 313 -9.35 -13.32 -12.79
C PRO A 313 -7.90 -13.09 -13.25
N LEU A 314 -7.04 -14.11 -13.11
CA LEU A 314 -5.63 -14.03 -13.51
C LEU A 314 -5.45 -13.64 -14.98
N GLU A 315 -6.33 -14.08 -15.88
CA GLU A 315 -6.34 -13.74 -17.29
C GLU A 315 -6.43 -12.22 -17.56
N GLN A 316 -6.95 -11.45 -16.61
CA GLN A 316 -7.11 -9.99 -16.70
C GLN A 316 -6.09 -9.23 -15.82
N ALA A 317 -5.11 -9.92 -15.25
CA ALA A 317 -4.20 -9.29 -14.29
C ALA A 317 -3.34 -8.17 -14.93
N ALA A 318 -2.90 -8.32 -16.19
CA ALA A 318 -2.20 -7.25 -16.90
C ALA A 318 -3.05 -5.98 -17.06
N GLU A 319 -4.35 -6.14 -17.33
CA GLU A 319 -5.31 -5.04 -17.40
C GLU A 319 -5.52 -4.40 -16.02
N GLY A 320 -5.59 -5.21 -14.96
CA GLY A 320 -5.62 -4.72 -13.58
C GLY A 320 -4.43 -3.81 -13.25
N LEU A 321 -3.21 -4.19 -13.65
CA LEU A 321 -2.02 -3.37 -13.44
C LEU A 321 -2.02 -2.10 -14.32
N ARG A 322 -2.55 -2.18 -15.56
CA ARG A 322 -2.77 -1.01 -16.42
C ARG A 322 -3.65 0.04 -15.73
N MET A 323 -4.76 -0.39 -15.13
CA MET A 323 -5.66 0.51 -14.39
C MET A 323 -4.96 1.21 -13.21
N ILE A 324 -4.06 0.51 -12.49
CA ILE A 324 -3.22 1.11 -11.43
C ILE A 324 -2.28 2.16 -12.01
N ARG A 325 -1.55 1.82 -13.08
CA ARG A 325 -0.58 2.70 -13.76
C ARG A 325 -1.25 3.99 -14.24
N ASP A 326 -2.42 3.86 -14.86
CA ASP A 326 -3.18 4.97 -15.45
C ASP A 326 -4.01 5.73 -14.40
N ARG A 327 -3.92 5.30 -13.12
CA ARG A 327 -4.61 5.91 -11.98
C ARG A 327 -6.11 5.96 -12.19
N GLU A 328 -6.69 4.91 -12.77
CA GLU A 328 -8.13 4.79 -13.01
C GLU A 328 -8.88 4.24 -11.77
N VAL A 329 -8.14 3.72 -10.79
CA VAL A 329 -8.71 2.97 -9.65
C VAL A 329 -8.93 3.82 -8.41
N LEU A 330 -9.77 3.32 -7.50
CA LEU A 330 -9.85 3.76 -6.11
C LEU A 330 -9.60 2.60 -5.13
N GLY A 331 -8.51 2.68 -4.38
CA GLY A 331 -8.10 1.61 -3.47
C GLY A 331 -7.30 0.53 -4.18
N LYS A 332 -7.70 -0.73 -4.03
CA LYS A 332 -6.92 -1.92 -4.42
C LYS A 332 -7.56 -2.67 -5.59
N ILE A 333 -6.72 -3.22 -6.45
CA ILE A 333 -7.11 -4.22 -7.45
C ILE A 333 -6.62 -5.58 -6.97
N VAL A 334 -7.53 -6.52 -6.86
CA VAL A 334 -7.26 -7.89 -6.45
C VAL A 334 -7.38 -8.80 -7.66
N VAL A 335 -6.51 -9.80 -7.72
CA VAL A 335 -6.54 -10.90 -8.67
C VAL A 335 -6.77 -12.20 -7.91
N THR A 336 -7.73 -13.00 -8.35
CA THR A 336 -8.00 -14.35 -7.82
C THR A 336 -7.54 -15.38 -8.85
N PRO A 337 -6.39 -16.06 -8.63
CA PRO A 337 -5.79 -16.98 -9.59
C PRO A 337 -6.54 -18.29 -9.83
#